data_AF-A0AAD5L9I5-F1
#
_entry.id   AF-A0AAD5L9I5-F1
#
_cell.length_a   1.000
_cell.length_b   1.000
_cell.length_c   1.000
_cell.angle_alpha   90.00
_cell.angle_beta   90.00
_cell.angle_gamma   90.00
#
_symmetry.space_group_name_H-M   'P 1'
#
loop_
_entity.id
_entity.type
_entity.pdbx_description
1 polymer ?
#
loop_
_entity_poly.entity_id
_entity_poly.type
_entity_poly.pdbx_seq_one_letter_code
_entity_poly.pdbx_strand_id
1 'polypeptide(L)'
;MVKRYVEIREAIMTVSAVEELVPRGATHRRIQALLTKLEELGSVCVKLQAEKRTLGDVRLLFDACVAKYPAMAQHLLSGASIVHSPLFESAVAKLINDVPLAAREQKAVASFVVTPPPQQPVDESVDFDHLDPASGEEATALGSQQRDLPSAAPQHPSNQQPL
;
A
#
# COMPACT_ATOMS: atom_id res chain seq x y z
N MET A 1 18.74 -6.93 -20.07
CA MET A 1 19.72 -6.72 -21.16
C MET A 1 20.88 -5.81 -20.77
N VAL A 2 20.64 -4.54 -20.40
CA VAL A 2 21.73 -3.58 -20.08
C VAL A 2 22.60 -4.02 -18.89
N LYS A 3 21.98 -4.45 -17.79
CA LYS A 3 22.68 -4.98 -16.60
C LYS A 3 23.63 -6.12 -16.97
N ARG A 4 23.10 -7.12 -17.68
CA ARG A 4 23.87 -8.26 -18.19
C ARG A 4 25.05 -7.82 -19.05
N TYR A 5 24.86 -6.86 -19.96
CA TYR A 5 25.96 -6.31 -20.76
C TYR A 5 27.08 -5.73 -19.89
N VAL A 6 26.74 -4.93 -18.87
CA VAL A 6 27.72 -4.33 -17.95
C VAL A 6 28.48 -5.43 -17.17
N GLU A 7 27.77 -6.45 -16.69
CA GLU A 7 28.36 -7.56 -15.93
C GLU A 7 29.34 -8.41 -16.75
N ILE A 8 29.05 -8.65 -18.04
CA ILE A 8 29.88 -9.53 -18.88
C ILE A 8 30.92 -8.78 -19.72
N ARG A 9 30.94 -7.45 -19.68
CA ARG A 9 31.76 -6.62 -20.58
C ARG A 9 33.23 -7.02 -20.59
N GLU A 10 33.83 -7.18 -19.40
CA GLU A 10 35.26 -7.51 -19.28
C GLU A 10 35.57 -8.88 -19.89
N ALA A 11 34.66 -9.85 -19.75
CA ALA A 11 34.80 -11.17 -20.36
C ALA A 11 34.67 -11.11 -21.89
N ILE A 12 33.85 -10.22 -22.46
CA ILE A 12 33.79 -10.04 -23.91
C ILE A 12 35.09 -9.40 -24.43
N MET A 13 35.70 -8.50 -23.66
CA MET A 13 36.95 -7.85 -24.04
C MET A 13 38.17 -8.80 -24.09
N THR A 14 38.10 -9.99 -23.51
CA THR A 14 39.18 -11.00 -23.62
C THR A 14 39.06 -11.88 -24.86
N VAL A 15 37.94 -11.81 -25.59
CA VAL A 15 37.66 -12.63 -26.77
C VAL A 15 37.94 -11.80 -28.03
N SER A 16 39.11 -12.03 -28.65
CA SER A 16 39.57 -11.28 -29.83
C SER A 16 38.56 -11.24 -30.98
N ALA A 17 37.77 -12.31 -31.17
CA ALA A 17 36.76 -12.38 -32.22
C ALA A 17 35.62 -11.35 -32.07
N VAL A 18 35.40 -10.78 -30.87
CA VAL A 18 34.26 -9.89 -30.58
C VAL A 18 34.66 -8.62 -29.80
N GLU A 19 35.92 -8.46 -29.42
CA GLU A 19 36.37 -7.33 -28.59
C GLU A 19 36.15 -5.95 -29.25
N GLU A 20 36.18 -5.90 -30.59
CA GLU A 20 35.97 -4.68 -31.37
C GLU A 20 34.51 -4.21 -31.35
N LEU A 21 33.57 -5.13 -31.10
CA LEU A 21 32.14 -4.83 -31.02
C LEU A 21 31.72 -4.22 -29.68
N VAL A 22 32.60 -4.26 -28.67
CA VAL A 22 32.29 -3.78 -27.32
C VAL A 22 32.30 -2.25 -27.29
N PRO A 23 31.23 -1.58 -26.83
CA PRO A 23 31.24 -0.14 -26.63
C PRO A 23 32.36 0.30 -25.67
N ARG A 24 33.11 1.35 -26.06
CA ARG A 24 34.24 1.91 -25.30
C ARG A 24 34.01 3.38 -24.97
N GLY A 25 34.86 3.90 -24.08
CA GLY A 25 34.93 5.33 -23.74
C GLY A 25 33.57 5.94 -23.38
N ALA A 26 33.19 7.01 -24.08
CA ALA A 26 31.97 7.75 -23.81
C ALA A 26 30.70 6.91 -23.97
N THR A 27 30.64 6.00 -24.95
CA THR A 27 29.48 5.14 -25.17
C THR A 27 29.27 4.19 -23.99
N HIS A 28 30.35 3.59 -23.48
CA HIS A 28 30.26 2.73 -22.30
C HIS A 28 29.79 3.50 -21.05
N ARG A 29 30.32 4.71 -20.82
CA ARG A 29 29.88 5.58 -19.72
C ARG A 29 28.39 5.93 -19.82
N ARG A 30 27.88 6.18 -21.03
CA ARG A 30 26.43 6.41 -21.25
C ARG A 30 25.60 5.18 -20.90
N ILE A 31 26.10 3.97 -21.19
CA ILE A 31 25.40 2.72 -20.84
C ILE A 31 25.38 2.51 -19.32
N GLN A 32 26.49 2.77 -18.61
CA GLN A 32 26.51 2.71 -17.15
C GLN A 32 25.53 3.71 -16.53
N ALA A 33 25.53 4.96 -17.01
CA ALA A 33 24.59 5.98 -16.54
C ALA A 33 23.14 5.59 -16.83
N LEU A 34 22.87 4.93 -17.96
CA LEU A 34 21.55 4.38 -18.27
C LEU A 34 21.18 3.26 -17.28
N LEU A 35 22.09 2.35 -16.97
CA LEU A 35 21.84 1.28 -16.00
C LEU A 35 21.41 1.85 -14.64
N THR A 36 22.12 2.84 -14.12
CA THR A 36 21.76 3.49 -12.85
C THR A 36 20.34 4.06 -12.88
N LYS A 37 19.96 4.76 -13.96
CA LYS A 37 18.60 5.29 -14.11
C LYS A 37 17.56 4.18 -14.18
N LEU A 38 17.86 3.08 -14.88
CA LEU A 38 16.96 1.94 -14.99
C LEU A 38 16.78 1.21 -13.65
N GLU A 39 17.82 1.10 -12.82
CA GLU A 39 17.73 0.49 -11.49
C GLU A 39 16.87 1.34 -10.55
N GLU A 40 17.03 2.65 -10.58
CA GLU A 40 16.20 3.57 -9.80
C GLU A 40 14.73 3.50 -10.21
N LEU A 41 14.43 3.58 -11.51
CA LEU A 41 13.06 3.43 -12.02
C LEU A 41 12.51 2.04 -11.75
N GLY A 42 13.35 1.00 -11.83
CA GLY A 42 13.00 -0.36 -11.45
C GLY A 42 12.54 -0.45 -9.99
N SER A 43 13.22 0.24 -9.08
CA SER A 43 12.81 0.30 -7.66
C SER A 43 11.43 0.95 -7.48
N VAL A 44 11.10 1.96 -8.30
CA VAL A 44 9.77 2.58 -8.29
C VAL A 44 8.72 1.60 -8.82
N CYS A 45 8.99 0.89 -9.92
CA CYS A 45 8.09 -0.15 -10.43
C CYS A 45 7.80 -1.23 -9.38
N VAL A 46 8.82 -1.72 -8.67
CA VAL A 46 8.65 -2.69 -7.58
C VAL A 46 7.73 -2.14 -6.49
N LYS A 47 7.91 -0.86 -6.09
CA LYS A 47 7.05 -0.23 -5.08
C LYS A 47 5.61 -0.08 -5.56
N LEU A 48 5.41 0.25 -6.84
CA LEU A 48 4.08 0.38 -7.47
C LEU A 48 3.35 -0.96 -7.58
N GLN A 49 4.09 -2.06 -7.74
CA GLN A 49 3.54 -3.42 -7.87
C GLN A 49 3.26 -4.09 -6.51
N ALA A 50 3.48 -3.40 -5.39
CA ALA A 50 3.18 -3.95 -4.08
C ALA A 50 1.66 -4.17 -3.90
N GLU A 51 1.28 -5.30 -3.30
CA GLU A 51 -0.11 -5.74 -3.16
C GLU A 51 -1.01 -4.70 -2.49
N LYS A 52 -0.50 -4.04 -1.45
CA LYS A 52 -1.20 -2.99 -0.71
C LYS A 52 -0.68 -1.62 -1.13
N ARG A 53 -1.13 -1.13 -2.29
CA ARG A 53 -0.85 0.24 -2.76
C ARG A 53 -2.09 1.09 -2.83
N THR A 54 -2.00 2.29 -2.26
CA THR A 54 -3.05 3.30 -2.33
C THR A 54 -2.80 4.24 -3.51
N LEU A 55 -3.84 4.93 -3.99
CA LEU A 55 -3.67 5.98 -5.00
C LEU A 55 -2.81 7.15 -4.49
N GLY A 56 -2.81 7.41 -3.18
CA GLY A 56 -1.92 8.39 -2.56
C GLY A 56 -0.44 8.00 -2.72
N ASP A 57 -0.09 6.73 -2.46
CA ASP A 57 1.27 6.23 -2.63
C ASP A 57 1.74 6.30 -4.09
N VAL A 58 0.86 5.91 -5.02
CA VAL A 58 1.14 5.96 -6.46
C VAL A 58 1.44 7.40 -6.88
N ARG A 59 0.63 8.36 -6.43
CA ARG A 59 0.84 9.79 -6.70
C ARG A 59 2.18 10.27 -6.16
N LEU A 60 2.52 9.92 -4.92
CA LEU A 60 3.80 10.31 -4.30
C LEU A 60 5.01 9.73 -5.06
N LEU A 61 4.94 8.46 -5.47
CA LEU A 61 5.99 7.81 -6.27
C LEU A 61 6.16 8.49 -7.64
N PHE A 62 5.05 8.83 -8.30
CA PHE A 62 5.08 9.55 -9.56
C PHE A 62 5.61 10.98 -9.43
N ASP A 63 5.22 11.71 -8.38
CA ASP A 63 5.76 13.05 -8.11
C ASP A 63 7.26 13.01 -7.85
N ALA A 64 7.75 12.02 -7.08
CA ALA A 64 9.18 11.79 -6.88
C ALA A 64 9.90 11.45 -8.20
N CYS A 65 9.28 10.64 -9.06
CA CYS A 65 9.81 10.35 -10.40
C CYS A 65 9.89 11.61 -11.26
N VAL A 66 8.86 12.46 -11.28
CA VAL A 66 8.85 13.70 -12.05
C VAL A 66 9.88 14.70 -11.53
N ALA A 67 10.03 14.81 -10.20
CA ALA A 67 11.05 15.67 -9.59
C ALA A 67 12.47 15.27 -10.02
N LYS A 68 12.75 13.96 -10.10
CA LYS A 68 14.07 13.45 -10.52
C LYS A 68 14.25 13.41 -12.03
N TYR A 69 13.18 13.15 -12.78
CA TYR A 69 13.15 13.00 -14.23
C TYR A 69 12.06 13.89 -14.84
N PRO A 70 12.31 15.21 -15.00
CA PRO A 70 11.30 16.15 -15.48
C PRO A 70 10.70 15.78 -16.85
N ALA A 71 11.45 15.06 -17.69
CA ALA A 71 10.96 14.54 -18.96
C ALA A 71 9.76 13.57 -18.83
N MET A 72 9.52 13.00 -17.64
CA MET A 72 8.38 12.12 -17.38
C MET A 72 7.08 12.88 -17.05
N ALA A 73 7.14 14.21 -16.86
CA ALA A 73 6.00 15.02 -16.46
C ALA A 73 4.78 14.82 -17.38
N GLN A 74 4.98 14.79 -18.69
CA GLN A 74 3.91 14.59 -19.67
C GLN A 74 3.18 13.23 -19.53
N HIS A 75 3.81 12.25 -18.88
CA HIS A 75 3.28 10.90 -18.71
C HIS A 75 2.74 10.64 -17.30
N LEU A 76 3.23 11.36 -16.28
CA LEU A 76 2.98 11.04 -14.87
C LEU A 76 2.32 12.16 -14.07
N LEU A 77 2.19 13.38 -14.61
CA LEU A 77 1.44 14.45 -13.94
C LEU A 77 -0.04 14.10 -13.79
N SER A 78 -0.73 14.79 -12.88
CA SER A 78 -2.16 14.61 -12.63
C SER A 78 -3.06 14.94 -13.84
N GLY A 79 -2.52 15.62 -14.85
CA GLY A 79 -3.17 15.88 -16.14
C GLY A 79 -2.63 15.04 -17.30
N ALA A 80 -1.82 14.00 -17.03
CA ALA A 80 -1.29 13.14 -18.09
C ALA A 80 -2.41 12.34 -18.77
N SER A 81 -2.19 11.94 -20.02
CA SER A 81 -3.20 11.22 -20.82
C SER A 81 -3.63 9.86 -20.26
N ILE A 82 -2.86 9.31 -19.32
CA ILE A 82 -3.18 8.06 -18.61
C ILE A 82 -4.27 8.28 -17.54
N VAL A 83 -4.47 9.51 -17.09
CA VAL A 83 -5.47 9.87 -16.07
C VAL A 83 -6.83 9.97 -16.76
N HIS A 84 -7.74 9.08 -16.39
CA HIS A 84 -9.06 9.00 -17.03
C HIS A 84 -10.05 10.00 -16.43
N SER A 85 -9.99 10.20 -15.11
CA SER A 85 -10.86 11.14 -14.41
C SER A 85 -10.04 12.03 -13.48
N PRO A 86 -9.43 13.12 -14.00
CA PRO A 86 -8.48 13.93 -13.24
C PRO A 86 -9.03 14.47 -11.92
N LEU A 87 -10.28 14.93 -11.89
CA LEU A 87 -10.89 15.46 -10.68
C LEU A 87 -11.18 14.37 -9.64
N PHE A 88 -11.66 13.20 -10.08
CA PHE A 88 -11.95 12.09 -9.18
C PHE A 88 -10.66 11.48 -8.63
N GLU A 89 -9.68 11.18 -9.49
CA GLU A 89 -8.40 10.58 -9.08
C GLU A 89 -7.62 11.52 -8.15
N SER A 90 -7.62 12.83 -8.44
CA SER A 90 -7.07 13.85 -7.54
C SER A 90 -7.80 13.87 -6.20
N ALA A 91 -9.14 13.83 -6.20
CA ALA A 91 -9.93 13.82 -4.98
C ALA A 91 -9.62 12.61 -4.10
N VAL A 92 -9.54 11.41 -4.68
CA VAL A 92 -9.22 10.19 -3.95
C VAL A 92 -7.80 10.23 -3.37
N ALA A 93 -6.82 10.69 -4.16
CA ALA A 93 -5.45 10.84 -3.68
C ALA A 93 -5.36 11.86 -2.52
N LYS A 94 -6.14 12.95 -2.57
CA LYS A 94 -6.21 13.94 -1.48
C LYS A 94 -6.89 13.39 -0.23
N LEU A 95 -8.01 12.68 -0.38
CA LEU A 95 -8.71 12.03 0.73
C LEU A 95 -7.81 11.03 1.46
N ILE A 96 -7.05 10.21 0.73
CA ILE A 96 -6.11 9.23 1.31
C ILE A 96 -4.99 9.91 2.11
N ASN A 97 -4.57 11.10 1.69
CA ASN A 97 -3.50 11.86 2.31
C ASN A 97 -3.99 12.94 3.30
N ASP A 98 -5.28 12.92 3.67
CA ASP A 98 -5.91 13.92 4.54
C ASP A 98 -5.73 15.38 4.07
N VAL A 99 -5.71 15.58 2.75
CA VAL A 99 -5.59 16.90 2.11
C VAL A 99 -6.98 17.47 1.81
N PRO A 100 -7.24 18.76 2.08
CA PRO A 100 -8.52 19.39 1.77
C PRO A 100 -8.89 19.31 0.27
N LEU A 101 -10.17 19.01 0.02
CA LEU A 101 -10.73 18.93 -1.33
C LEU A 101 -11.23 20.30 -1.82
N ALA A 102 -11.03 20.59 -3.11
CA ALA A 102 -11.68 21.70 -3.78
C ALA A 102 -13.15 21.36 -4.11
N ALA A 103 -14.00 22.38 -4.32
CA ALA A 103 -15.42 22.20 -4.63
C ALA A 103 -15.68 21.28 -5.84
N ARG A 104 -14.83 21.36 -6.87
CA ARG A 104 -14.93 20.49 -8.06
C ARG A 104 -14.58 19.03 -7.74
N GLU A 105 -13.63 18.81 -6.84
CA GLU A 105 -13.21 17.49 -6.37
C GLU A 105 -14.28 16.88 -5.47
N GLN A 106 -14.85 17.66 -4.55
CA GLN A 106 -15.99 17.24 -3.71
C GLN A 106 -17.18 16.78 -4.56
N LYS A 107 -17.53 17.55 -5.60
CA LYS A 107 -18.59 17.17 -6.54
C LYS A 107 -18.27 15.84 -7.26
N ALA A 108 -17.00 15.57 -7.57
CA ALA A 108 -16.58 14.36 -8.26
C ALA A 108 -16.67 13.09 -7.39
N VAL A 109 -16.62 13.22 -6.06
CA VAL A 109 -16.73 12.09 -5.12
C VAL A 109 -18.06 12.04 -4.37
N ALA A 110 -18.97 12.99 -4.62
CA ALA A 110 -20.23 13.14 -3.88
C ALA A 110 -21.11 11.86 -3.87
N SER A 111 -21.09 11.08 -4.96
CA SER A 111 -21.85 9.83 -5.06
C SER A 111 -21.36 8.71 -4.15
N PHE A 112 -20.16 8.85 -3.56
CA PHE A 112 -19.54 7.85 -2.67
C PHE A 112 -19.73 8.15 -1.18
N VAL A 113 -20.42 9.25 -0.84
CA VAL A 113 -20.68 9.61 0.55
C VAL A 113 -21.73 8.66 1.14
N VAL A 114 -21.32 7.85 2.10
CA VAL A 114 -22.23 7.02 2.89
C VAL A 114 -22.71 7.83 4.09
N THR A 115 -24.02 8.06 4.17
CA THR A 115 -24.61 8.64 5.39
C THR A 115 -24.69 7.52 6.43
N PRO A 116 -24.07 7.66 7.62
CA PRO A 116 -24.24 6.66 8.66
C PRO A 116 -25.71 6.57 9.06
N PRO A 117 -26.23 5.36 9.36
CA PRO A 117 -27.61 5.21 9.82
C PRO A 117 -27.85 6.06 11.07
N PRO A 118 -29.06 6.60 11.27
CA PRO A 118 -29.38 7.39 12.46
C PRO A 118 -29.05 6.54 13.69
N GLN A 119 -28.12 7.00 14.53
CA GLN A 119 -27.91 6.41 15.84
C GLN A 119 -29.22 6.60 16.61
N GLN A 120 -29.96 5.52 16.81
CA GLN A 120 -31.11 5.55 17.71
C GLN A 120 -30.59 5.98 19.08
N PRO A 121 -31.24 6.95 19.74
CA PRO A 121 -30.84 7.34 21.08
C PRO A 121 -30.94 6.10 21.97
N VAL A 122 -29.79 5.66 22.48
CA VAL A 122 -29.75 4.76 23.62
C VAL A 122 -30.40 5.54 24.76
N ASP A 123 -31.58 5.07 25.18
CA ASP A 123 -32.32 5.56 26.33
C ASP A 123 -31.53 5.18 27.59
N GLU A 124 -30.48 5.94 27.90
CA GLU A 124 -29.79 5.89 29.19
C GLU A 124 -30.49 6.83 30.17
N SER A 125 -31.50 6.30 30.85
CA SER A 125 -31.72 6.59 32.27
C SER A 125 -32.61 5.52 32.90
N VAL A 126 -31.99 4.43 33.36
CA VAL A 126 -32.56 3.65 34.46
C VAL A 126 -31.98 4.20 35.76
N ASP A 127 -32.78 4.99 36.48
CA ASP A 127 -32.51 5.43 37.85
C ASP A 127 -32.35 4.20 38.76
N PHE A 128 -31.17 4.06 39.35
CA PHE A 128 -30.85 2.99 40.31
C PHE A 128 -30.97 3.44 41.78
N ASP A 129 -31.76 4.48 42.07
CA ASP A 129 -31.88 5.06 43.42
C ASP A 129 -33.16 4.63 44.17
N HIS A 130 -33.45 3.32 44.22
CA HIS A 130 -34.28 2.78 45.31
C HIS A 130 -34.07 1.28 45.53
N LEU A 131 -33.04 0.94 46.32
CA LEU A 131 -32.96 -0.36 46.98
C LEU A 131 -32.80 -0.16 48.49
N ASP A 132 -33.93 -0.26 49.19
CA ASP A 132 -34.01 -0.50 50.63
C ASP A 132 -33.39 -1.88 50.96
N PRO A 133 -32.48 -2.01 51.94
CA PRO A 133 -31.88 -3.28 52.30
C PRO A 133 -32.52 -3.82 53.59
N ALA A 134 -33.63 -4.56 53.52
CA ALA A 134 -34.04 -5.49 54.58
C ALA A 134 -35.26 -6.34 54.21
N SER A 135 -35.05 -7.61 53.90
CA SER A 135 -35.73 -8.78 54.51
C SER A 135 -35.39 -10.04 53.71
N GLY A 136 -34.91 -11.06 54.41
CA GLY A 136 -34.59 -12.36 53.85
C GLY A 136 -35.83 -13.25 53.68
N GLU A 137 -35.77 -14.21 52.76
CA GLU A 137 -35.79 -15.67 53.02
C GLU A 137 -35.81 -16.45 51.70
N GLU A 138 -35.08 -17.58 51.72
CA GLU A 138 -35.18 -18.86 51.00
C GLU A 138 -36.35 -19.11 50.01
N ALA A 139 -36.26 -19.93 48.95
CA ALA A 139 -35.27 -20.90 48.47
C ALA A 139 -35.64 -21.36 47.03
N THR A 140 -34.75 -22.17 46.45
CA THR A 140 -35.04 -23.29 45.51
C THR A 140 -34.71 -23.11 44.01
N ALA A 141 -33.45 -23.46 43.70
CA ALA A 141 -33.01 -24.54 42.81
C ALA A 141 -33.26 -24.54 41.28
N LEU A 142 -32.17 -24.99 40.61
CA LEU A 142 -32.02 -25.69 39.33
C LEU A 142 -31.86 -24.86 38.05
N GLY A 143 -30.67 -24.99 37.43
CA GLY A 143 -30.43 -24.54 36.07
C GLY A 143 -28.96 -24.43 35.65
N SER A 144 -28.18 -25.49 35.88
CA SER A 144 -26.81 -25.67 35.41
C SER A 144 -26.70 -25.64 33.87
N GLN A 145 -25.81 -24.80 33.30
CA GLN A 145 -24.99 -25.17 32.13
C GLN A 145 -23.86 -24.14 31.88
N GLN A 146 -22.74 -24.29 32.59
CA GLN A 146 -21.48 -23.62 32.25
C GLN A 146 -20.76 -24.46 31.18
N ARG A 147 -20.56 -23.91 29.98
CA ARG A 147 -19.67 -24.50 28.97
C ARG A 147 -18.31 -23.84 29.09
N ASP A 148 -17.39 -24.54 29.73
CA ASP A 148 -15.95 -24.28 29.66
C ASP A 148 -15.44 -24.56 28.23
N LEU A 149 -14.72 -23.60 27.66
CA LEU A 149 -13.89 -23.77 26.47
C LEU A 149 -12.42 -23.72 26.91
N PRO A 150 -11.61 -24.74 26.65
CA PRO A 150 -10.21 -24.74 27.05
C PRO A 150 -9.35 -23.92 26.07
N SER A 151 -8.52 -23.06 26.65
CA SER A 151 -7.38 -22.39 26.00
C SER A 151 -6.30 -23.42 25.66
N ALA A 152 -5.96 -23.56 24.38
CA ALA A 152 -4.85 -24.38 23.92
C ALA A 152 -3.93 -23.55 23.02
N ALA A 153 -2.68 -23.40 23.46
CA ALA A 153 -1.57 -22.78 22.76
C ALA A 153 -1.20 -23.56 21.48
N PRO A 154 -0.70 -22.90 20.41
CA PRO A 154 -0.24 -23.59 19.22
C PRO A 154 1.15 -24.20 19.45
N GLN A 155 1.23 -25.54 19.39
CA GLN A 155 2.49 -26.27 19.27
C GLN A 155 2.96 -26.29 17.80
N HIS A 156 4.22 -25.89 17.63
CA HIS A 156 4.98 -25.96 16.39
C HIS A 156 5.30 -27.43 16.05
N PRO A 157 5.05 -27.93 14.83
CA PRO A 157 5.62 -29.20 14.41
C PRO A 157 6.99 -28.98 13.76
N SER A 158 8.03 -29.45 14.46
CA SER A 158 9.34 -29.78 13.90
C SER A 158 9.18 -30.92 12.89
N ASN A 159 9.47 -30.67 11.62
CA ASN A 159 9.52 -31.72 10.61
C ASN A 159 10.97 -32.16 10.40
N GLN A 160 11.26 -33.39 10.81
CA GLN A 160 12.46 -34.14 10.48
C GLN A 160 12.42 -34.58 9.01
N GLN A 161 13.56 -34.50 8.33
CA GLN A 161 13.91 -35.40 7.23
C GLN A 161 15.23 -36.09 7.61
N PRO A 162 15.30 -37.43 7.58
CA PRO A 162 16.56 -38.14 7.59
C PRO A 162 17.00 -38.52 6.15
N LEU A 163 18.31 -38.39 5.95
CA LEU A 163 19.24 -39.07 5.01
C LEU A 163 18.83 -39.20 3.53
#